data_AF-A0A1R1IHF0-F1
#
_entry.id   AF-A0A1R1IHF0-F1
#
_cell.length_a   1.000
_cell.length_b   1.000
_cell.length_c   1.000
_cell.angle_alpha   90.00
_cell.angle_beta   90.00
_cell.angle_gamma   90.00
#
_symmetry.space_group_name_H-M   'P 1'
#
loop_
_entity.id
_entity.type
_entity.pdbx_description
1 polymer ?
#
loop_
_entity_poly.entity_id
_entity_poly.type
_entity_poly.pdbx_seq_one_letter_code
_entity_poly.pdbx_strand_id
1 'polypeptide(L)'
;MDNDVEGNGWRLIRPPALELQNWVAIDHLIPEAEWFWASLQRFCVPDCCGLAAYDFSAESVAWACGWGTSRPTEGDWRADSPGDARELARALRVAAEVVRGVDAPAVTANLFNDILTPESYADLLLDLANKAAPSGGSDLPIPPALADLIDAGAWPTPTSADAQNLRPLATVAAVSALAPGEQAIFLNPPPFASLASEIAVNPDFWQSHGALSEVDPALALVIGDFGAGSDAAIVLDYRRSRDEPSVMRLAWSAQGNHWVEVAPTFELFAQALQLG
;
A
#
# COMPACT_ATOMS: atom_id res chain seq x y z
N MET A 1 44.83 -28.47 20.70
CA MET A 1 44.70 -28.71 19.24
C MET A 1 43.40 -28.06 18.85
N ASP A 2 43.52 -26.80 18.45
CA ASP A 2 42.47 -25.99 17.84
C ASP A 2 42.17 -26.53 16.44
N ASN A 3 40.89 -26.59 16.08
CA ASN A 3 40.46 -26.85 14.71
C ASN A 3 39.86 -25.57 14.14
N ASP A 4 40.72 -24.81 13.47
CA ASP A 4 40.33 -23.85 12.43
C ASP A 4 39.57 -24.60 11.33
N VAL A 5 38.30 -24.27 11.17
CA VAL A 5 37.57 -24.51 9.92
C VAL A 5 37.54 -23.17 9.17
N GLU A 6 38.71 -22.70 8.77
CA GLU A 6 38.81 -21.65 7.76
C GLU A 6 38.44 -22.24 6.38
N GLY A 7 37.60 -21.48 5.68
CA GLY A 7 36.85 -21.91 4.52
C GLY A 7 37.70 -22.34 3.33
N ASN A 8 37.28 -23.43 2.68
CA ASN A 8 37.55 -23.72 1.26
C ASN A 8 36.60 -24.78 0.66
N GLY A 9 35.44 -25.04 1.29
CA GLY A 9 34.44 -25.99 0.77
C GLY A 9 33.55 -25.46 -0.35
N TRP A 10 33.58 -24.14 -0.62
CA TRP A 10 32.63 -23.41 -1.47
C TRP A 10 32.80 -23.57 -2.99
N ARG A 11 33.61 -24.51 -3.48
CA ARG A 11 33.94 -24.63 -4.92
C ARG A 11 33.45 -25.88 -5.65
N LEU A 12 32.69 -26.75 -5.00
CA LEU A 12 32.18 -27.96 -5.62
C LEU A 12 30.65 -27.96 -5.53
N ILE A 13 29.99 -28.09 -6.69
CA ILE A 13 28.52 -27.98 -6.94
C ILE A 13 28.04 -26.59 -7.40
N ARG A 14 28.74 -25.95 -8.33
CA ARG A 14 28.08 -25.10 -9.36
C ARG A 14 28.76 -25.33 -10.72
N PRO A 15 28.03 -25.34 -11.83
CA PRO A 15 28.64 -25.13 -13.14
C PRO A 15 29.45 -23.83 -13.12
N PRO A 16 30.58 -23.74 -13.83
CA PRO A 16 31.44 -22.56 -13.78
C PRO A 16 30.67 -21.28 -14.16
N ALA A 17 30.93 -20.22 -13.42
CA ALA A 17 30.30 -18.89 -13.43
C ALA A 17 30.38 -18.10 -14.77
N LEU A 18 30.69 -18.74 -15.89
CA LEU A 18 30.86 -18.09 -17.19
C LEU A 18 29.55 -17.58 -17.79
N GLU A 19 28.41 -18.23 -17.52
CA GLU A 19 27.09 -17.75 -17.99
C GLU A 19 26.52 -16.60 -17.15
N LEU A 20 27.00 -16.43 -15.90
CA LEU A 20 26.54 -15.40 -14.97
C LEU A 20 27.21 -14.03 -15.19
N GLN A 21 28.37 -13.98 -15.85
CA GLN A 21 29.12 -12.73 -16.06
C GLN A 21 28.38 -11.69 -16.89
N ASN A 22 27.39 -12.13 -17.68
CA ASN A 22 26.59 -11.25 -18.53
C ASN A 22 25.22 -10.90 -17.92
N TRP A 23 24.91 -11.39 -16.72
CA TRP A 23 23.62 -11.09 -16.09
C TRP A 23 23.65 -9.70 -15.47
N VAL A 24 22.52 -9.00 -15.59
CA VAL A 24 22.33 -7.73 -14.90
C VAL A 24 22.01 -8.04 -13.44
N ALA A 25 23.00 -7.87 -12.57
CA ALA A 25 22.80 -7.99 -11.13
C ALA A 25 21.97 -6.80 -10.64
N ILE A 26 20.73 -7.04 -10.18
CA ILE A 26 19.87 -6.00 -9.61
C ILE A 26 19.93 -5.95 -8.08
N ASP A 27 20.73 -6.80 -7.44
CA ASP A 27 20.82 -6.91 -5.98
C ASP A 27 21.16 -5.55 -5.33
N HIS A 28 21.99 -4.76 -6.01
CA HIS A 28 22.37 -3.41 -5.58
C HIS A 28 21.22 -2.38 -5.65
N LEU A 29 20.11 -2.71 -6.30
CA LEU A 29 18.91 -1.88 -6.38
C LEU A 29 17.90 -2.24 -5.28
N ILE A 30 18.05 -3.39 -4.64
CA ILE A 30 17.16 -3.84 -3.57
C ILE A 30 17.55 -3.11 -2.28
N PRO A 31 16.59 -2.58 -1.48
CA PRO A 31 16.92 -1.89 -0.23
C PRO A 31 17.73 -2.77 0.73
N GLU A 32 18.78 -2.19 1.32
CA GLU A 32 19.59 -2.80 2.37
C GLU A 32 18.82 -2.84 3.70
N ALA A 33 17.82 -3.72 3.78
CA ALA A 33 17.00 -3.96 4.96
C ALA A 33 17.20 -5.40 5.45
N GLU A 34 18.40 -5.69 5.98
CA GLU A 34 18.78 -7.04 6.42
C GLU A 34 17.74 -7.65 7.37
N TRP A 35 17.22 -6.84 8.31
CA TRP A 35 16.17 -7.24 9.23
C TRP A 35 14.91 -7.75 8.52
N PHE A 36 14.54 -7.16 7.38
CA PHE A 36 13.36 -7.52 6.62
C PHE A 36 13.57 -8.82 5.85
N TRP A 37 14.64 -8.87 5.05
CA TRP A 37 14.94 -10.03 4.21
C TRP A 37 15.23 -11.28 5.03
N ALA A 38 15.95 -11.14 6.16
CA ALA A 38 16.18 -12.24 7.09
C ALA A 38 14.87 -12.76 7.70
N SER A 39 13.90 -11.87 7.99
CA SER A 39 12.60 -12.25 8.57
C SER A 39 11.68 -13.01 7.60
N LEU A 40 11.88 -12.85 6.28
CA LEU A 40 11.09 -13.52 5.26
C LEU A 40 11.69 -14.86 4.80
N GLN A 41 12.95 -15.15 5.11
CA GLN A 41 13.60 -16.40 4.71
C GLN A 41 13.04 -17.59 5.50
N ARG A 42 12.44 -18.58 4.82
CA ARG A 42 11.73 -19.72 5.48
C ARG A 42 12.17 -21.11 5.03
N PHE A 43 12.35 -21.31 3.73
CA PHE A 43 12.40 -22.67 3.17
C PHE A 43 13.82 -23.15 2.87
N CYS A 44 14.74 -22.24 2.53
CA CYS A 44 16.12 -22.57 2.20
C CYS A 44 17.03 -21.33 2.37
N VAL A 45 18.30 -21.46 1.98
CA VAL A 45 19.18 -20.30 1.77
C VAL A 45 18.96 -19.71 0.39
N PRO A 46 18.96 -18.37 0.24
CA PRO A 46 18.78 -17.70 -1.06
C PRO A 46 19.77 -18.19 -2.14
N ASP A 47 20.99 -18.54 -1.74
CA ASP A 47 22.01 -19.10 -2.65
C ASP A 47 21.63 -20.42 -3.32
N CYS A 48 20.66 -21.14 -2.75
CA CYS A 48 20.15 -22.42 -3.27
C CYS A 48 18.82 -22.25 -4.01
N CYS A 49 17.89 -21.45 -3.47
CA CYS A 49 16.52 -21.38 -3.97
C CYS A 49 16.11 -20.02 -4.55
N GLY A 50 17.00 -19.02 -4.55
CA GLY A 50 16.68 -17.66 -4.99
C GLY A 50 15.48 -17.09 -4.25
N LEU A 51 14.52 -16.51 -4.99
CA LEU A 51 13.28 -15.96 -4.42
C LEU A 51 12.42 -17.00 -3.69
N ALA A 52 12.49 -18.28 -4.07
CA ALA A 52 11.72 -19.34 -3.40
C ALA A 52 12.24 -19.65 -1.98
N ALA A 53 13.36 -19.07 -1.56
CA ALA A 53 13.81 -19.12 -0.17
C ALA A 53 12.93 -18.27 0.77
N TYR A 54 12.18 -17.30 0.24
CA TYR A 54 11.43 -16.32 1.00
C TYR A 54 9.91 -16.61 0.99
N ASP A 55 9.24 -16.26 2.08
CA ASP A 55 7.79 -16.18 2.18
C ASP A 55 7.32 -14.72 2.09
N PHE A 56 6.79 -14.35 0.93
CA PHE A 56 6.24 -13.02 0.67
C PHE A 56 4.75 -12.90 1.01
N SER A 57 4.19 -13.82 1.82
CA SER A 57 2.82 -13.71 2.31
C SER A 57 2.59 -12.40 3.08
N ALA A 58 1.37 -11.87 3.04
CA ALA A 58 1.03 -10.65 3.76
C ALA A 58 1.26 -10.78 5.27
N GLU A 59 1.01 -11.97 5.84
CA GLU A 59 1.28 -12.26 7.25
C GLU A 59 2.78 -12.20 7.59
N SER A 60 3.63 -12.83 6.77
CA SER A 60 5.09 -12.80 6.99
C SER A 60 5.68 -11.40 6.84
N VAL A 61 5.21 -10.62 5.86
CA VAL A 61 5.62 -9.22 5.68
C VAL A 61 5.16 -8.34 6.85
N ALA A 62 3.89 -8.45 7.26
CA ALA A 62 3.35 -7.72 8.42
C ALA A 62 4.12 -8.03 9.72
N TRP A 63 4.44 -9.31 9.92
CA TRP A 63 5.23 -9.76 11.05
C TRP A 63 6.66 -9.24 11.01
N ALA A 64 7.34 -9.28 9.85
CA ALA A 64 8.66 -8.67 9.68
C ALA A 64 8.63 -7.18 10.07
N CYS A 65 7.64 -6.44 9.55
CA CYS A 65 7.58 -4.99 9.61
C CYS A 65 7.11 -4.34 10.92
N GLY A 66 6.56 -5.07 11.89
CA GLY A 66 6.19 -4.40 13.15
C GLY A 66 4.99 -4.96 13.84
N TRP A 67 4.01 -5.32 13.02
CA TRP A 67 2.62 -5.02 13.32
C TRP A 67 1.69 -6.22 13.07
N GLY A 68 2.22 -7.34 12.57
CA GLY A 68 1.56 -8.64 12.65
C GLY A 68 1.64 -9.23 14.06
N THR A 69 0.50 -9.65 14.62
CA THR A 69 0.40 -10.27 15.96
C THR A 69 0.59 -11.79 15.93
N SER A 70 0.38 -12.41 14.77
CA SER A 70 0.52 -13.84 14.56
C SER A 70 1.90 -14.14 14.01
N ARG A 71 2.63 -15.02 14.70
CA ARG A 71 3.89 -15.57 14.23
C ARG A 71 3.57 -16.66 13.20
N PRO A 72 4.13 -16.61 11.97
CA PRO A 72 4.02 -17.71 11.02
C PRO A 72 4.56 -19.01 11.64
N THR A 73 3.86 -20.12 11.40
CA THR A 73 4.13 -21.42 12.03
C THR A 73 5.37 -22.09 11.41
N GLU A 74 6.59 -21.64 11.74
CA GLU A 74 7.85 -22.42 11.90
C GLU A 74 9.15 -21.55 11.85
N GLY A 75 10.13 -21.89 12.73
CA GLY A 75 11.53 -21.40 12.77
C GLY A 75 11.75 -19.91 13.13
N ASP A 76 12.26 -19.58 14.32
CA ASP A 76 12.58 -18.18 14.76
C ASP A 76 13.51 -17.46 13.76
N TRP A 77 13.38 -16.16 13.43
CA TRP A 77 13.62 -14.98 14.31
C TRP A 77 12.84 -13.71 13.95
N ARG A 78 12.47 -12.94 14.98
CA ARG A 78 12.42 -11.48 14.97
C ARG A 78 13.50 -11.03 15.96
N ALA A 79 14.65 -10.54 15.47
CA ALA A 79 15.74 -10.10 16.34
C ALA A 79 15.76 -8.57 16.40
N ASP A 80 14.97 -8.01 17.33
CA ASP A 80 15.10 -6.69 17.97
C ASP A 80 15.37 -5.43 17.13
N SER A 81 15.13 -5.44 15.82
CA SER A 81 15.08 -4.20 15.05
C SER A 81 14.12 -4.32 13.86
N PRO A 82 12.84 -3.98 14.03
CA PRO A 82 11.86 -4.00 12.93
C PRO A 82 12.10 -2.94 11.85
N GLY A 83 13.17 -2.14 11.98
CA GLY A 83 13.40 -0.96 11.17
C GLY A 83 12.22 0.02 11.20
N ASP A 84 12.20 0.97 10.26
CA ASP A 84 11.00 1.74 9.93
C ASP A 84 10.34 1.12 8.70
N ALA A 85 9.20 0.46 8.90
CA ALA A 85 8.43 -0.16 7.84
C ALA A 85 7.96 0.84 6.76
N ARG A 86 7.75 2.11 7.12
CA ARG A 86 7.39 3.16 6.15
C ARG A 86 8.60 3.55 5.30
N GLU A 87 9.78 3.62 5.91
CA GLU A 87 11.04 3.85 5.21
C GLU A 87 11.33 2.69 4.24
N LEU A 88 11.16 1.44 4.69
CA LEU A 88 11.27 0.26 3.85
C LEU A 88 10.30 0.32 2.66
N ALA A 89 9.01 0.59 2.91
CA ALA A 89 8.01 0.69 1.86
C ALA A 89 8.37 1.79 0.83
N ARG A 90 8.88 2.94 1.28
CA ARG A 90 9.38 3.99 0.39
C ARG A 90 10.57 3.49 -0.44
N ALA A 91 11.56 2.87 0.20
CA ALA A 91 12.76 2.36 -0.47
C ALA A 91 12.41 1.28 -1.52
N LEU A 92 11.48 0.37 -1.20
CA LEU A 92 10.97 -0.65 -2.12
C LEU A 92 10.28 -0.03 -3.35
N ARG A 93 9.49 1.04 -3.18
CA ARG A 93 8.89 1.77 -4.33
C ARG A 93 9.93 2.43 -5.21
N VAL A 94 10.92 3.10 -4.62
CA VAL A 94 12.04 3.70 -5.37
C VAL A 94 12.80 2.63 -6.14
N ALA A 95 13.10 1.49 -5.50
CA ALA A 95 13.74 0.36 -6.15
C ALA A 95 12.91 -0.17 -7.34
N ALA A 96 11.59 -0.31 -7.17
CA ALA A 96 10.70 -0.73 -8.25
C ALA A 96 10.73 0.22 -9.46
N GLU A 97 10.73 1.53 -9.24
CA GLU A 97 10.85 2.53 -10.30
C GLU A 97 12.20 2.47 -11.01
N VAL A 98 13.30 2.35 -10.26
CA VAL A 98 14.64 2.23 -10.83
C VAL A 98 14.77 0.95 -11.66
N VAL A 99 14.26 -0.19 -11.15
CA VAL A 99 14.25 -1.48 -11.85
C VAL A 99 13.46 -1.38 -13.16
N ARG A 100 12.30 -0.71 -13.18
CA ARG A 100 11.54 -0.45 -14.44
C ARG A 100 12.32 0.37 -15.46
N GLY A 101 13.24 1.22 -14.98
CA GLY A 101 14.15 1.99 -15.83
C GLY A 101 15.38 1.21 -16.31
N VAL A 102 15.60 -0.02 -15.84
CA VAL A 102 16.75 -0.85 -16.26
C VAL A 102 16.54 -1.33 -17.70
N ASP A 103 17.60 -1.12 -18.49
CA ASP A 103 17.67 -1.09 -19.94
C ASP A 103 16.93 -2.24 -20.68
N ALA A 104 15.93 -1.89 -21.49
CA ALA A 104 15.16 -2.79 -22.36
C ALA A 104 15.99 -3.74 -23.28
N PRO A 105 17.18 -3.36 -23.78
CA PRO A 105 18.09 -4.24 -24.51
C PRO A 105 18.59 -5.44 -23.68
N ALA A 106 18.80 -5.29 -22.37
CA ALA A 106 19.22 -6.40 -21.51
C ALA A 106 18.09 -7.41 -21.29
N VAL A 107 16.84 -6.91 -21.23
CA VAL A 107 15.61 -7.73 -21.17
C VAL A 107 15.46 -8.53 -22.47
N THR A 108 15.66 -7.86 -23.61
CA THR A 108 15.58 -8.48 -24.94
C THR A 108 16.66 -9.55 -25.15
N ALA A 109 17.82 -9.41 -24.49
CA ALA A 109 18.92 -10.36 -24.55
C ALA A 109 18.75 -11.58 -23.62
N ASN A 110 17.62 -11.68 -22.89
CA ASN A 110 17.31 -12.78 -21.98
C ASN A 110 18.39 -12.98 -20.89
N LEU A 111 19.01 -11.87 -20.45
CA LEU A 111 20.09 -11.86 -19.46
C LEU A 111 19.59 -11.90 -18.01
N PHE A 112 18.30 -12.18 -17.82
CA PHE A 112 17.66 -12.34 -16.53
C PHE A 112 17.27 -13.82 -16.35
N ASN A 113 17.51 -14.34 -15.15
CA ASN A 113 17.39 -15.77 -14.88
C ASN A 113 15.91 -16.21 -14.85
N ASP A 114 15.52 -17.05 -15.82
CA ASP A 114 14.33 -17.92 -16.02
C ASP A 114 12.90 -17.49 -15.57
N ILE A 115 12.69 -16.46 -14.74
CA ILE A 115 11.35 -16.08 -14.25
C ILE A 115 11.11 -14.56 -14.19
N LEU A 116 12.13 -13.70 -14.27
CA LEU A 116 11.95 -12.31 -13.81
C LEU A 116 12.52 -11.29 -14.78
N THR A 117 11.66 -10.79 -15.66
CA THR A 117 11.92 -9.51 -16.32
C THR A 117 12.03 -8.40 -15.26
N PRO A 118 12.65 -7.25 -15.56
CA PRO A 118 12.62 -6.10 -14.66
C PRO A 118 11.22 -5.74 -14.18
N GLU A 119 10.20 -5.88 -15.03
CA GLU A 119 8.80 -5.66 -14.66
C GLU A 119 8.34 -6.60 -13.55
N SER A 120 8.68 -7.89 -13.64
CA SER A 120 8.29 -8.87 -12.61
C SER A 120 8.94 -8.57 -11.25
N TYR A 121 10.19 -8.10 -11.26
CA TYR A 121 10.87 -7.64 -10.04
C TYR A 121 10.25 -6.35 -9.50
N ALA A 122 9.94 -5.39 -10.36
CA ALA A 122 9.32 -4.15 -9.95
C ALA A 122 7.93 -4.38 -9.34
N ASP A 123 7.15 -5.29 -9.91
CA ASP A 123 5.83 -5.64 -9.40
C ASP A 123 5.92 -6.37 -8.05
N LEU A 124 6.91 -7.27 -7.88
CA LEU A 124 7.22 -7.86 -6.57
C LEU A 124 7.60 -6.80 -5.53
N LEU A 125 8.50 -5.87 -5.87
CA LEU A 125 8.94 -4.82 -4.95
C LEU A 125 7.78 -3.88 -4.58
N LEU A 126 6.89 -3.58 -5.53
CA LEU A 126 5.70 -2.77 -5.28
C LEU A 126 4.69 -3.50 -4.39
N ASP A 127 4.46 -4.79 -4.64
CA ASP A 127 3.63 -5.65 -3.78
C ASP A 127 4.20 -5.72 -2.35
N LEU A 128 5.52 -5.93 -2.20
CA LEU A 128 6.18 -5.89 -0.90
C LEU A 128 6.08 -4.52 -0.25
N ALA A 129 6.21 -3.42 -0.99
CA ALA A 129 6.03 -2.08 -0.44
C ALA A 129 4.61 -1.87 0.11
N ASN A 130 3.60 -2.37 -0.59
CA ASN A 130 2.21 -2.29 -0.17
C ASN A 130 1.93 -3.17 1.06
N LYS A 131 2.52 -4.36 1.11
CA LYS A 131 2.44 -5.26 2.26
C LYS A 131 3.24 -4.76 3.46
N ALA A 132 4.39 -4.09 3.25
CA ALA A 132 5.31 -3.63 4.28
C ALA A 132 4.86 -2.30 4.89
N ALA A 133 4.23 -1.44 4.07
CA ALA A 133 3.56 -0.26 4.58
C ALA A 133 2.63 -0.74 5.70
N PRO A 134 2.81 -0.27 6.95
CA PRO A 134 1.96 -0.68 8.05
C PRO A 134 0.55 -0.53 7.55
N SER A 135 -0.21 -1.64 7.58
CA SER A 135 -1.58 -1.68 7.09
C SER A 135 -2.24 -0.43 7.61
N GLY A 136 -2.36 0.56 6.74
CA GLY A 136 -3.02 1.81 7.03
C GLY A 136 -4.52 1.60 7.09
N GLY A 137 -4.97 0.34 7.15
CA GLY A 137 -6.14 -0.06 7.90
C GLY A 137 -5.94 0.46 9.32
N SER A 138 -6.23 1.74 9.47
CA SER A 138 -6.39 2.36 10.76
C SER A 138 -7.20 1.39 11.60
N ASP A 139 -6.86 1.21 12.87
CA ASP A 139 -7.71 0.50 13.85
C ASP A 139 -9.15 1.07 13.93
N LEU A 140 -9.46 2.11 13.16
CA LEU A 140 -10.77 2.69 13.01
C LEU A 140 -11.71 1.65 12.37
N PRO A 141 -12.81 1.33 13.05
CA PRO A 141 -13.74 0.31 12.57
C PRO A 141 -14.45 0.79 11.32
N ILE A 142 -14.67 -0.12 10.37
CA ILE A 142 -15.54 0.16 9.21
C ILE A 142 -16.99 0.24 9.72
N PRO A 143 -17.73 1.33 9.42
CA PRO A 143 -19.13 1.43 9.81
C PRO A 143 -19.95 0.25 9.25
N PRO A 144 -20.89 -0.33 10.01
CA PRO A 144 -21.68 -1.48 9.53
C PRO A 144 -22.35 -1.22 8.18
N ALA A 145 -22.95 -0.05 7.98
CA ALA A 145 -23.56 0.31 6.70
C ALA A 145 -22.57 0.36 5.52
N LEU A 146 -21.29 0.69 5.76
CA LEU A 146 -20.27 0.62 4.71
C LEU A 146 -19.91 -0.84 4.40
N ALA A 147 -19.78 -1.68 5.43
CA ALA A 147 -19.57 -3.11 5.26
C ALA A 147 -20.73 -3.76 4.47
N ASP A 148 -21.98 -3.41 4.79
CA ASP A 148 -23.16 -3.91 4.09
C ASP A 148 -23.16 -3.51 2.60
N LEU A 149 -22.75 -2.28 2.25
CA LEU A 149 -22.63 -1.84 0.86
C LEU A 149 -21.50 -2.57 0.10
N ILE A 150 -20.40 -2.86 0.78
CA ILE A 150 -19.29 -3.66 0.22
C ILE A 150 -19.79 -5.08 -0.08
N ASP A 151 -20.45 -5.72 0.89
CA ASP A 151 -20.98 -7.08 0.76
C ASP A 151 -22.07 -7.18 -0.32
N ALA A 152 -22.89 -6.12 -0.47
CA ALA A 152 -23.90 -6.02 -1.52
C ALA A 152 -23.33 -5.68 -2.91
N GLY A 153 -22.03 -5.37 -3.02
CA GLY A 153 -21.40 -4.93 -4.28
C GLY A 153 -21.83 -3.53 -4.74
N ALA A 154 -22.50 -2.77 -3.88
CA ALA A 154 -22.87 -1.37 -4.11
C ALA A 154 -21.69 -0.43 -3.89
N TRP A 155 -20.71 -0.82 -3.06
CA TRP A 155 -19.42 -0.15 -2.93
C TRP A 155 -18.40 -0.74 -3.91
N PRO A 156 -17.45 0.04 -4.47
CA PRO A 156 -16.45 -0.50 -5.38
C PRO A 156 -15.48 -1.47 -4.70
N THR A 157 -15.05 -2.45 -5.48
CA THR A 157 -13.92 -3.34 -5.19
C THR A 157 -12.72 -2.90 -6.04
N PRO A 158 -11.50 -3.38 -5.77
CA PRO A 158 -10.34 -3.06 -6.62
C PRO A 158 -10.58 -3.39 -8.10
N THR A 159 -11.38 -4.41 -8.39
CA THR A 159 -11.72 -4.81 -9.76
C THR A 159 -12.89 -4.05 -10.38
N SER A 160 -13.72 -3.36 -9.58
CA SER A 160 -14.92 -2.65 -10.07
C SER A 160 -14.85 -1.13 -9.94
N ALA A 161 -13.83 -0.59 -9.25
CA ALA A 161 -13.67 0.85 -9.01
C ALA A 161 -13.72 1.67 -10.31
N ASP A 162 -12.92 1.31 -11.32
CA ASP A 162 -12.91 2.04 -12.60
C ASP A 162 -14.27 2.02 -13.30
N ALA A 163 -14.93 0.86 -13.32
CA ALA A 163 -16.22 0.70 -13.98
C ALA A 163 -17.33 1.50 -13.29
N GLN A 164 -17.34 1.51 -11.94
CA GLN A 164 -18.28 2.30 -11.16
C GLN A 164 -17.95 3.80 -11.24
N ASN A 165 -16.69 4.20 -11.28
CA ASN A 165 -16.31 5.60 -11.44
C ASN A 165 -16.68 6.15 -12.82
N LEU A 166 -16.64 5.31 -13.86
CA LEU A 166 -17.14 5.65 -15.20
C LEU A 166 -18.68 5.65 -15.29
N ARG A 167 -19.36 4.92 -14.41
CA ARG A 167 -20.82 4.82 -14.34
C ARG A 167 -21.28 4.85 -12.88
N PRO A 168 -21.20 6.02 -12.21
CA PRO A 168 -21.49 6.11 -10.78
C PRO A 168 -22.91 5.67 -10.48
N LEU A 169 -23.09 4.94 -9.38
CA LEU A 169 -24.42 4.58 -8.89
C LEU A 169 -25.16 5.83 -8.36
N ALA A 170 -24.43 6.74 -7.74
CA ALA A 170 -24.97 8.01 -7.28
C ALA A 170 -25.31 8.94 -8.45
N THR A 171 -26.49 9.55 -8.39
CA THR A 171 -26.91 10.53 -9.41
C THR A 171 -26.21 11.89 -9.20
N VAL A 172 -26.05 12.66 -10.28
CA VAL A 172 -25.52 14.04 -10.22
C VAL A 172 -26.31 14.91 -9.21
N ALA A 173 -27.63 14.74 -9.15
CA ALA A 173 -28.48 15.49 -8.22
C ALA A 173 -28.19 15.11 -6.75
N ALA A 174 -27.96 13.83 -6.47
CA ALA A 174 -27.59 13.36 -5.13
C ALA A 174 -26.21 13.88 -4.72
N VAL A 175 -25.22 13.82 -5.63
CA VAL A 175 -23.87 14.35 -5.38
C VAL A 175 -23.92 15.86 -5.13
N SER A 176 -24.62 16.64 -5.98
CA SER A 176 -24.73 18.09 -5.82
C SER A 176 -25.49 18.51 -4.56
N ALA A 177 -26.37 17.64 -4.02
CA ALA A 177 -27.06 17.93 -2.76
C ALA A 177 -26.12 17.82 -1.55
N LEU A 178 -25.16 16.87 -1.58
CA LEU A 178 -24.14 16.71 -0.54
C LEU A 178 -22.99 17.70 -0.69
N ALA A 179 -22.56 17.95 -1.92
CA ALA A 179 -21.44 18.83 -2.25
C ALA A 179 -21.84 19.77 -3.40
N PRO A 180 -22.43 20.94 -3.09
CA PRO A 180 -22.83 21.90 -4.11
C PRO A 180 -21.64 22.31 -4.99
N GLY A 181 -21.81 22.15 -6.32
CA GLY A 181 -20.78 22.41 -7.32
C GLY A 181 -20.13 21.13 -7.86
N GLU A 182 -20.21 20.02 -7.13
CA GLU A 182 -19.69 18.73 -7.58
C GLU A 182 -20.74 17.97 -8.39
N GLN A 183 -20.28 17.21 -9.38
CA GLN A 183 -21.16 16.47 -10.31
C GLN A 183 -20.97 14.96 -10.26
N ALA A 184 -19.83 14.49 -9.78
CA ALA A 184 -19.47 13.09 -9.71
C ALA A 184 -18.78 12.79 -8.38
N ILE A 185 -18.85 11.53 -7.95
CA ILE A 185 -18.15 11.03 -6.78
C ILE A 185 -17.41 9.75 -7.18
N PHE A 186 -16.17 9.63 -6.72
CA PHE A 186 -15.29 8.50 -6.99
C PHE A 186 -15.00 7.84 -5.65
N LEU A 187 -15.53 6.64 -5.45
CA LEU A 187 -15.41 5.94 -4.18
C LEU A 187 -14.19 5.02 -4.21
N ASN A 188 -13.39 5.03 -3.14
CA ASN A 188 -12.21 4.18 -3.04
C ASN A 188 -12.62 2.76 -2.64
N PRO A 189 -12.05 1.71 -3.27
CA PRO A 189 -12.27 0.36 -2.80
C PRO A 189 -11.49 0.07 -1.50
N PRO A 190 -11.94 -0.86 -0.65
CA PRO A 190 -11.12 -1.34 0.46
C PRO A 190 -9.86 -2.09 -0.05
N PRO A 191 -8.77 -2.12 0.75
CA PRO A 191 -8.62 -1.52 2.07
C PRO A 191 -8.49 0.00 2.02
N PHE A 192 -9.20 0.70 2.91
CA PHE A 192 -9.13 2.16 3.00
C PHE A 192 -7.83 2.61 3.65
N ALA A 193 -7.27 3.70 3.15
CA ALA A 193 -6.09 4.34 3.73
C ALA A 193 -6.50 5.36 4.79
N SER A 194 -5.75 5.41 5.89
CA SER A 194 -5.82 6.56 6.79
C SER A 194 -5.34 7.84 6.08
N LEU A 195 -5.88 8.99 6.46
CA LEU A 195 -5.40 10.27 5.94
C LEU A 195 -3.92 10.48 6.28
N ALA A 196 -3.44 10.02 7.45
CA ALA A 196 -2.02 10.03 7.79
C ALA A 196 -1.15 9.24 6.79
N SER A 197 -1.66 8.13 6.26
CA SER A 197 -0.99 7.34 5.22
C SER A 197 -0.92 8.11 3.90
N GLU A 198 -2.01 8.76 3.49
CA GLU A 198 -2.02 9.61 2.29
C GLU A 198 -1.05 10.80 2.41
N ILE A 199 -0.96 11.43 3.59
CA ILE A 199 0.02 12.49 3.88
C ILE A 199 1.44 11.98 3.71
N ALA A 200 1.72 10.75 4.15
CA ALA A 200 3.06 10.18 4.02
C ALA A 200 3.45 9.91 2.55
N VAL A 201 2.46 9.69 1.67
CA VAL A 201 2.66 9.48 0.23
C VAL A 201 2.87 10.81 -0.50
N ASN A 202 2.10 11.85 -0.17
CA ASN A 202 2.19 13.16 -0.82
C ASN A 202 2.23 14.33 0.19
N PRO A 203 3.33 14.49 0.93
CA PRO A 203 3.41 15.44 2.04
C PRO A 203 3.22 16.89 1.59
N ASP A 204 3.77 17.28 0.45
CA ASP A 204 3.74 18.67 -0.04
C ASP A 204 2.33 19.13 -0.39
N PHE A 205 1.55 18.26 -1.05
CA PHE A 205 0.14 18.53 -1.34
C PHE A 205 -0.64 18.72 -0.06
N TRP A 206 -0.56 17.78 0.87
CA TRP A 206 -1.38 17.82 2.09
C TRP A 206 -0.97 18.96 3.04
N GLN A 207 0.31 19.31 3.11
CA GLN A 207 0.76 20.48 3.88
C GLN A 207 0.22 21.79 3.30
N SER A 208 0.13 21.88 1.97
CA SER A 208 -0.30 23.10 1.28
C SER A 208 -1.83 23.24 1.17
N HIS A 209 -2.53 22.11 1.03
CA HIS A 209 -3.94 22.08 0.64
C HIS A 209 -4.84 21.31 1.60
N GLY A 210 -4.29 20.54 2.54
CA GLY A 210 -5.04 19.57 3.34
C GLY A 210 -5.83 20.13 4.52
N ALA A 211 -5.70 21.44 4.83
CA ALA A 211 -6.33 22.07 5.99
C ALA A 211 -6.13 21.26 7.30
N LEU A 212 -4.91 20.75 7.51
CA LEU A 212 -4.61 19.71 8.52
C LEU A 212 -4.86 20.14 9.97
N SER A 213 -5.11 21.41 10.25
CA SER A 213 -5.55 21.89 11.57
C SER A 213 -7.01 21.57 11.90
N GLU A 214 -7.82 21.21 10.89
CA GLU A 214 -9.27 20.99 11.04
C GLU A 214 -9.67 19.51 11.04
N VAL A 215 -8.71 18.60 10.86
CA VAL A 215 -8.88 17.15 10.85
C VAL A 215 -7.76 16.51 11.65
N ASP A 216 -7.99 15.33 12.24
CA ASP A 216 -6.91 14.52 12.80
C ASP A 216 -6.58 13.40 11.79
N PRO A 217 -5.42 13.44 11.11
CA PRO A 217 -5.09 12.45 10.09
C PRO A 217 -5.03 11.01 10.58
N ALA A 218 -4.78 10.78 11.87
CA ALA A 218 -4.75 9.43 12.45
C ALA A 218 -6.15 8.90 12.78
N LEU A 219 -7.16 9.78 12.83
CA LEU A 219 -8.56 9.47 13.11
C LEU A 219 -9.47 9.70 11.89
N ALA A 220 -8.88 9.72 10.68
CA ALA A 220 -9.61 9.90 9.44
C ALA A 220 -9.28 8.78 8.44
N LEU A 221 -10.32 8.16 7.85
CA LEU A 221 -10.18 7.18 6.76
C LEU A 221 -10.64 7.78 5.45
N VAL A 222 -9.81 7.71 4.42
CA VAL A 222 -10.12 8.21 3.07
C VAL A 222 -10.96 7.18 2.33
N ILE A 223 -12.19 7.57 1.96
CA ILE A 223 -13.19 6.70 1.33
C ILE A 223 -13.53 7.11 -0.11
N GLY A 224 -12.98 8.20 -0.62
CA GLY A 224 -13.18 8.64 -2.00
C GLY A 224 -12.81 10.10 -2.22
N ASP A 225 -13.18 10.63 -3.38
CA ASP A 225 -13.09 12.03 -3.77
C ASP A 225 -14.19 12.41 -4.79
N PHE A 226 -14.12 13.61 -5.38
CA PHE A 226 -15.05 14.08 -6.42
C PHE A 226 -14.45 14.03 -7.84
N GLY A 227 -13.39 13.24 -8.03
CA GLY A 227 -12.74 12.99 -9.30
C GLY A 227 -11.80 14.09 -9.78
N ALA A 228 -11.30 13.89 -11.00
CA ALA A 228 -10.32 14.75 -11.64
C ALA A 228 -10.83 16.20 -11.76
N GLY A 229 -10.09 17.12 -11.14
CA GLY A 229 -10.33 18.57 -11.20
C GLY A 229 -10.90 19.18 -9.93
N SER A 230 -11.48 18.37 -9.03
CA SER A 230 -11.80 18.82 -7.67
C SER A 230 -10.71 18.38 -6.69
N ASP A 231 -10.15 17.17 -6.82
CA ASP A 231 -9.13 16.61 -5.92
C ASP A 231 -9.51 16.77 -4.42
N ALA A 232 -10.83 16.75 -4.16
CA ALA A 232 -11.44 17.00 -2.86
C ALA A 232 -11.71 15.67 -2.15
N ALA A 233 -10.77 15.27 -1.27
CA ALA A 233 -10.88 14.03 -0.52
C ALA A 233 -12.14 13.97 0.35
N ILE A 234 -12.72 12.78 0.46
CA ILE A 234 -13.84 12.42 1.32
C ILE A 234 -13.33 11.45 2.38
N VAL A 235 -13.61 11.75 3.65
CA VAL A 235 -13.15 10.94 4.78
C VAL A 235 -14.27 10.58 5.74
N LEU A 236 -14.13 9.43 6.39
CA LEU A 236 -14.78 9.14 7.66
C LEU A 236 -13.97 9.80 8.78
N ASP A 237 -14.58 10.69 9.57
CA ASP A 237 -13.95 11.37 10.70
C ASP A 237 -14.41 10.77 12.03
N TYR A 238 -13.48 10.14 12.75
CA TYR A 238 -13.73 9.41 13.98
C TYR A 238 -13.46 10.23 15.26
N ARG A 239 -13.12 11.52 15.14
CA ARG A 239 -12.81 12.37 16.32
C ARG A 239 -13.96 12.46 17.32
N ARG A 240 -15.21 12.39 16.85
CA ARG A 240 -16.41 12.48 17.70
C ARG A 240 -16.89 11.12 18.19
N SER A 241 -16.84 10.09 17.34
CA SER A 241 -17.34 8.75 17.64
C SER A 241 -16.55 7.71 16.87
N ARG A 242 -16.16 6.63 17.55
CA ARG A 242 -15.53 5.48 16.90
C ARG A 242 -16.53 4.61 16.15
N ASP A 243 -17.76 4.53 16.64
CA ASP A 243 -18.78 3.62 16.11
C ASP A 243 -19.66 4.28 15.04
N GLU A 244 -19.79 5.61 15.10
CA GLU A 244 -20.62 6.42 14.19
C GLU A 244 -19.81 7.62 13.65
N PRO A 245 -18.78 7.40 12.82
CA PRO A 245 -18.00 8.50 12.27
C PRO A 245 -18.86 9.40 11.38
N SER A 246 -18.60 10.69 11.41
CA SER A 246 -19.17 11.63 10.45
C SER A 246 -18.45 11.50 9.11
N VAL A 247 -19.09 11.95 8.04
CA VAL A 247 -18.46 12.03 6.71
C VAL A 247 -18.10 13.47 6.44
N MET A 248 -16.82 13.73 6.16
CA MET A 248 -16.31 15.05 5.82
C MET A 248 -15.72 15.06 4.41
N ARG A 249 -15.73 16.22 3.77
CA ARG A 249 -14.98 16.46 2.54
C ARG A 249 -14.04 17.65 2.69
N LEU A 250 -12.92 17.63 1.97
CA LEU A 250 -12.08 18.80 1.79
C LEU A 250 -12.74 19.75 0.78
N ALA A 251 -13.04 20.97 1.18
CA ALA A 251 -13.62 21.99 0.32
C ALA A 251 -12.57 23.03 -0.08
N TRP A 252 -12.44 23.25 -1.39
CA TRP A 252 -11.57 24.28 -1.95
C TRP A 252 -12.23 25.65 -1.90
N SER A 253 -11.48 26.67 -1.46
CA SER A 253 -11.97 28.05 -1.47
C SER A 253 -10.86 29.06 -1.75
N ALA A 254 -11.24 30.25 -2.24
CA ALA A 254 -10.29 31.34 -2.48
C ALA A 254 -9.62 31.85 -1.19
N GLN A 255 -10.22 31.58 -0.02
CA GLN A 255 -9.71 31.98 1.30
C GLN A 255 -8.88 30.86 1.96
N GLY A 256 -8.74 29.70 1.31
CA GLY A 256 -8.08 28.52 1.86
C GLY A 256 -9.02 27.32 1.92
N ASN A 257 -8.43 26.14 1.90
CA ASN A 257 -9.18 24.89 1.98
C ASN A 257 -9.64 24.65 3.42
N HIS A 258 -10.78 23.97 3.59
CA HIS A 258 -11.35 23.64 4.90
C HIS A 258 -12.16 22.33 4.83
N TRP A 259 -12.32 21.64 5.95
CA TRP A 259 -13.09 20.41 6.03
C TRP A 259 -14.56 20.71 6.32
N VAL A 260 -15.46 20.18 5.49
CA VAL A 260 -16.91 20.37 5.60
C VAL A 260 -17.56 19.03 5.90
N GLU A 261 -18.35 18.97 6.97
CA GLU A 261 -19.21 17.82 7.26
C GLU A 261 -20.31 17.74 6.19
N VAL A 262 -20.39 16.62 5.47
CA VAL A 262 -21.42 16.36 4.46
C VAL A 262 -22.54 15.49 5.01
N ALA A 263 -22.26 14.66 6.02
CA ALA A 263 -23.26 13.91 6.76
C ALA A 263 -22.76 13.64 8.18
N PRO A 264 -23.65 13.62 9.19
CA PRO A 264 -23.25 13.37 10.56
C PRO A 264 -22.94 11.90 10.84
N THR A 265 -23.37 10.98 9.96
CA THR A 265 -23.02 9.54 9.99
C THR A 265 -22.83 9.01 8.57
N PHE A 266 -22.10 7.89 8.43
CA PHE A 266 -21.96 7.22 7.13
C PHE A 266 -23.31 6.73 6.56
N GLU A 267 -24.23 6.26 7.40
CA GLU A 267 -25.54 5.79 6.94
C GLU A 267 -26.33 6.91 6.25
N LEU A 268 -26.34 8.12 6.81
CA LEU A 268 -27.00 9.27 6.21
C LEU A 268 -26.31 9.73 4.91
N PHE A 269 -24.99 9.57 4.83
CA PHE A 269 -24.25 9.81 3.58
C PHE A 269 -24.66 8.82 2.49
N ALA A 270 -24.71 7.51 2.80
CA ALA A 270 -25.14 6.48 1.86
C ALA A 270 -26.58 6.70 1.37
N GLN A 271 -27.50 7.02 2.29
CA GLN A 271 -28.89 7.36 1.96
C GLN A 271 -28.98 8.59 1.04
N ALA A 272 -28.21 9.64 1.32
CA ALA A 272 -28.19 10.84 0.50
C ALA A 272 -27.67 10.57 -0.92
N LEU A 273 -26.68 9.68 -1.06
CA LEU A 273 -26.19 9.20 -2.36
C LEU A 273 -27.09 8.15 -3.02
N GLN A 274 -28.11 7.65 -2.32
CA GLN A 274 -28.99 6.56 -2.76
C GLN A 274 -28.21 5.28 -3.08
N LEU A 275 -27.22 4.96 -2.23
CA LEU A 275 -26.48 3.71 -2.27
C LEU A 275 -27.19 2.69 -1.38
N GLY A 276 -27.71 1.61 -1.97
CA GLY A 276 -28.47 0.57 -1.27
C GLY A 276 -29.98 0.74 -1.41
#